data_AF-A0ABD3QUX1-F1
#
_entry.id   AF-A0ABD3QUX1-F1
#
_cell.length_a   1.000
_cell.length_b   1.000
_cell.length_c   1.000
_cell.angle_alpha   90.00
_cell.angle_beta   90.00
_cell.angle_gamma   90.00
#
_symmetry.space_group_name_H-M   'P 1'
#
loop_
_entity.id
_entity.type
_entity.pdbx_description
1 polymer ?
#
loop_
_entity_poly.entity_id
_entity_poly.type
_entity_poly.pdbx_seq_one_letter_code
_entity_poly.pdbx_strand_id
1 'polypeptide(L)'
;MSAFLSAYNYLGENLPKLLCRSTLFSYHNAKPFVEDHGISFLRKNHWKENYQFSFKIYNIASNAALATGNTQGVTILTDHVFRHARSFDDKLNAHYVMMCSRALTSQVLQALEKGLQILSLLGEDVPDNPSQNTLDQQVSQILAIIKGISKETMMSYRSMTDMRKLIAMRFLAKLQVCFHEDA
;
A
#
# COMPACT_ATOMS: atom_id res chain seq x y z
N MET A 1 -0.60 30.25 -7.99
CA MET A 1 -1.65 29.23 -7.73
C MET A 1 -1.64 28.12 -8.79
N SER A 2 -1.55 28.44 -10.10
CA SER A 2 -1.53 27.42 -11.17
C SER A 2 -0.28 26.52 -11.18
N ALA A 3 0.90 27.04 -10.85
CA ALA A 3 2.14 26.25 -10.81
C ALA A 3 2.15 25.19 -9.69
N PHE A 4 1.47 25.46 -8.57
CA PHE A 4 1.40 24.53 -7.43
C PHE A 4 0.38 23.41 -7.69
N LEU A 5 -0.77 23.74 -8.29
CA LEU A 5 -1.74 22.75 -8.80
C LEU A 5 -1.15 21.91 -9.93
N SER A 6 -0.36 22.51 -10.82
CA SER A 6 0.32 21.79 -11.90
C SER A 6 1.41 20.85 -11.36
N ALA A 7 2.21 21.28 -10.37
CA ALA A 7 3.20 20.42 -9.73
C ALA A 7 2.56 19.30 -8.89
N TYR A 8 1.44 19.59 -8.20
CA TYR A 8 0.67 18.60 -7.44
C TYR A 8 0.01 17.57 -8.35
N ASN A 9 -0.58 17.98 -9.46
CA ASN A 9 -1.13 17.06 -10.46
C ASN A 9 -0.02 16.27 -11.17
N TYR A 10 1.10 16.92 -11.50
CA TYR A 10 2.22 16.26 -12.16
C TYR A 10 2.90 15.23 -11.25
N LEU A 11 3.08 15.54 -9.96
CA LEU A 11 3.57 14.59 -8.96
C LEU A 11 2.50 13.53 -8.64
N GLY A 12 1.24 13.89 -8.49
CA GLY A 12 0.15 12.92 -8.25
C GLY A 12 0.00 11.89 -9.37
N GLU A 13 0.11 12.31 -10.63
CA GLU A 13 -0.02 11.42 -11.80
C GLU A 13 1.25 10.60 -12.08
N ASN A 14 2.44 11.15 -11.80
CA ASN A 14 3.70 10.51 -12.18
C ASN A 14 4.45 9.88 -11.02
N LEU A 15 4.19 10.24 -9.77
CA LEU A 15 4.82 9.61 -8.60
C LEU A 15 4.45 8.12 -8.49
N PRO A 16 3.20 7.68 -8.73
CA PRO A 16 2.89 6.25 -8.84
C PRO A 16 3.67 5.61 -9.98
N LYS A 17 3.75 6.24 -11.16
CA LYS A 17 4.43 5.69 -12.34
C LYS A 17 5.96 5.59 -12.16
N LEU A 18 6.58 6.56 -11.48
CA LEU A 18 8.02 6.63 -11.21
C LEU A 18 8.45 5.71 -10.06
N LEU A 19 7.64 5.62 -8.99
CA LEU A 19 7.82 4.58 -7.97
C LEU A 19 7.65 3.21 -8.62
N CYS A 20 6.58 3.02 -9.38
CA CYS A 20 6.23 1.76 -10.03
C CYS A 20 7.33 1.30 -10.99
N ARG A 21 7.95 2.16 -11.81
CA ARG A 21 8.99 1.73 -12.77
C ARG A 21 10.30 1.27 -12.11
N SER A 22 10.77 1.96 -11.08
CA SER A 22 11.99 1.60 -10.34
C SER A 22 11.79 0.42 -9.39
N THR A 23 10.63 0.36 -8.73
CA THR A 23 10.24 -0.80 -7.91
C THR A 23 9.87 -2.01 -8.77
N LEU A 24 9.14 -1.87 -9.88
CA LEU A 24 8.87 -2.97 -10.83
C LEU A 24 10.17 -3.58 -11.32
N PHE A 25 11.15 -2.77 -11.72
CA PHE A 25 12.42 -3.29 -12.21
C PHE A 25 13.13 -4.11 -11.13
N SER A 26 13.11 -3.62 -9.89
CA SER A 26 13.68 -4.35 -8.73
C SER A 26 12.90 -5.63 -8.42
N TYR A 27 11.57 -5.62 -8.49
CA TYR A 27 10.71 -6.77 -8.20
C TYR A 27 10.67 -7.81 -9.33
N HIS A 28 10.75 -7.37 -10.59
CA HIS A 28 10.86 -8.23 -11.77
C HIS A 28 12.15 -9.07 -11.71
N ASN A 29 13.24 -8.46 -11.27
CA ASN A 29 14.52 -9.15 -11.05
C ASN A 29 14.50 -10.02 -9.77
N ALA A 30 13.72 -9.63 -8.75
CA ALA A 30 13.58 -10.41 -7.51
C ALA A 30 12.68 -11.64 -7.64
N LYS A 31 11.75 -11.67 -8.61
CA LYS A 31 10.80 -12.78 -8.81
C LYS A 31 11.49 -14.15 -8.93
N PRO A 32 12.41 -14.40 -9.88
CA PRO A 32 13.08 -15.71 -9.99
C PRO A 32 13.94 -16.03 -8.75
N PHE A 33 14.49 -15.03 -8.08
CA PHE A 33 15.25 -15.27 -6.84
C PHE A 33 14.34 -15.73 -5.69
N VAL A 34 13.14 -15.17 -5.56
CA VAL A 34 12.25 -15.46 -4.43
C VAL A 34 11.40 -16.71 -4.67
N GLU A 35 10.88 -16.90 -5.89
CA GLU A 35 10.09 -18.07 -6.27
C GLU A 35 10.98 -19.32 -6.44
N ASP A 36 12.05 -19.23 -7.25
CA ASP A 36 12.89 -20.41 -7.56
C ASP A 36 13.91 -20.73 -6.46
N HIS A 37 14.34 -19.74 -5.65
CA HIS A 37 15.42 -19.92 -4.66
C HIS A 37 15.05 -19.54 -3.22
N GLY A 38 13.95 -18.82 -2.98
CA GLY A 38 13.54 -18.40 -1.63
C GLY A 38 12.61 -19.41 -0.99
N ILE A 39 11.47 -19.69 -1.64
CA ILE A 39 10.40 -20.53 -1.10
C ILE A 39 10.74 -22.02 -1.23
N SER A 40 11.38 -22.43 -2.33
CA SER A 40 11.76 -23.83 -2.59
C SER A 40 12.75 -24.40 -1.56
N PHE A 41 13.55 -23.55 -0.92
CA PHE A 41 14.53 -23.92 0.12
C PHE A 41 13.94 -23.97 1.53
N LEU A 42 12.68 -23.61 1.71
CA LEU A 42 12.03 -23.61 3.02
C LEU A 42 11.69 -25.06 3.44
N ARG A 43 12.22 -25.48 4.60
CA ARG A 43 11.94 -26.80 5.21
C ARG A 43 10.49 -26.87 5.70
N LYS A 44 9.92 -28.08 5.80
CA LYS A 44 8.50 -28.32 6.17
C LYS A 44 7.97 -27.58 7.42
N ASN A 45 8.84 -27.16 8.36
CA ASN A 45 8.47 -26.45 9.61
C ASN A 45 8.96 -24.99 9.68
N HIS A 46 9.34 -24.39 8.55
CA HIS A 46 9.99 -23.07 8.50
C HIS A 46 9.20 -21.95 9.19
N TRP A 47 7.86 -21.97 9.18
CA TRP A 47 7.03 -20.98 9.90
C TRP A 47 7.16 -21.06 11.42
N LYS A 48 7.45 -22.24 11.97
CA LYS A 48 7.69 -22.43 13.41
C LYS A 48 9.13 -22.13 13.78
N GLU A 49 10.07 -22.69 13.02
CA GLU A 49 11.50 -22.63 13.31
C GLU A 49 12.12 -21.27 12.95
N ASN A 50 11.69 -20.67 11.83
CA ASN A 50 12.28 -19.47 11.24
C ASN A 50 11.21 -18.51 10.73
N TYR A 51 10.29 -18.11 11.63
CA TYR A 51 9.15 -17.25 11.30
C TYR A 51 9.56 -15.96 10.60
N GLN A 52 10.50 -15.20 11.16
CA GLN A 52 10.88 -13.89 10.63
C GLN A 52 11.43 -13.99 9.20
N PHE A 53 12.25 -15.01 8.93
CA PHE A 53 12.80 -15.25 7.60
C PHE A 53 11.70 -15.65 6.61
N SER A 54 10.85 -16.59 7.01
CA SER A 54 9.69 -17.04 6.22
C SER A 54 8.77 -15.89 5.89
N PHE A 55 8.37 -15.12 6.90
CA PHE A 55 7.51 -13.96 6.77
C PHE A 55 8.08 -12.92 5.79
N LYS A 56 9.37 -12.61 5.89
CA LYS A 56 10.04 -11.68 4.98
C LYS A 56 10.03 -12.20 3.54
N ILE A 57 10.34 -13.47 3.31
CA ILE A 57 10.32 -14.08 1.97
C ILE A 57 8.92 -14.00 1.36
N TYR A 58 7.89 -14.42 2.08
CA TYR A 58 6.52 -14.42 1.57
C TYR A 58 6.02 -12.99 1.26
N ASN A 59 6.39 -11.99 2.07
CA ASN A 59 6.05 -10.59 1.79
C ASN A 59 6.76 -10.04 0.56
N ILE A 60 8.04 -10.38 0.34
CA ILE A 60 8.76 -9.97 -0.86
C ILE A 60 8.15 -10.66 -2.09
N ALA A 61 7.88 -11.96 -1.97
CA ALA A 61 7.26 -12.76 -3.03
C ALA A 61 5.91 -12.19 -3.46
N SER A 62 5.04 -11.86 -2.49
CA SER A 62 3.71 -11.34 -2.79
C SER A 62 3.76 -9.97 -3.47
N ASN A 63 4.69 -9.10 -3.06
CA ASN A 63 4.92 -7.82 -3.73
C ASN A 63 5.49 -8.00 -5.15
N ALA A 64 6.37 -8.97 -5.37
CA ALA A 64 6.89 -9.29 -6.70
C ALA A 64 5.80 -9.86 -7.64
N ALA A 65 4.94 -10.74 -7.10
CA ALA A 65 3.79 -11.26 -7.83
C ALA A 65 2.85 -10.11 -8.25
N LEU A 66 2.55 -9.18 -7.35
CA LEU A 66 1.74 -7.99 -7.67
C LEU A 66 2.41 -7.11 -8.74
N ALA A 67 3.70 -6.82 -8.60
CA ALA A 67 4.45 -5.99 -9.54
C ALA A 67 4.49 -6.60 -10.95
N THR A 68 4.42 -7.93 -11.07
CA THR A 68 4.39 -8.64 -12.35
C THR A 68 2.99 -8.99 -12.84
N GLY A 69 1.93 -8.54 -12.14
CA GLY A 69 0.55 -8.86 -12.50
C GLY A 69 0.15 -10.33 -12.27
N ASN A 70 0.94 -11.11 -11.53
CA ASN A 70 0.62 -12.50 -11.19
C ASN A 70 -0.41 -12.57 -10.05
N THR A 71 -1.68 -12.38 -10.39
CA THR A 71 -2.82 -12.32 -9.45
C THR A 71 -3.03 -13.65 -8.70
N GLN A 72 -2.82 -14.79 -9.37
CA GLN A 72 -2.86 -16.11 -8.74
C GLN A 72 -1.74 -16.28 -7.71
N GLY A 73 -0.52 -15.88 -8.06
CA GLY A 73 0.63 -15.88 -7.15
C GLY A 73 0.39 -15.01 -5.91
N VAL A 74 -0.15 -13.80 -6.09
CA VAL A 74 -0.56 -12.94 -4.97
C VAL A 74 -1.50 -13.69 -4.03
N THR A 75 -2.53 -14.35 -4.58
CA THR A 75 -3.53 -15.06 -3.79
C THR A 75 -2.90 -16.18 -2.95
N ILE A 76 -2.09 -17.03 -3.58
CA ILE A 76 -1.43 -18.16 -2.89
C ILE A 76 -0.48 -17.65 -1.79
N LEU A 77 0.35 -16.66 -2.10
CA LEU A 77 1.39 -16.17 -1.20
C LEU A 77 0.79 -15.43 0.00
N THR A 78 -0.21 -14.59 -0.22
CA THR A 78 -0.89 -13.87 0.86
C THR A 78 -1.72 -14.79 1.74
N ASP A 79 -2.34 -15.84 1.20
CA ASP A 79 -3.05 -16.86 1.98
C ASP A 79 -2.10 -17.59 2.95
N HIS A 80 -0.88 -17.92 2.51
CA HIS A 80 0.15 -18.44 3.42
C HIS A 80 0.48 -17.46 4.55
N VAL A 81 0.61 -16.16 4.25
CA VAL A 81 0.82 -15.14 5.29
C VAL A 81 -0.37 -15.09 6.25
N PHE A 82 -1.61 -15.07 5.76
CA PHE A 82 -2.79 -15.02 6.63
C PHE A 82 -2.92 -16.22 7.56
N ARG A 83 -2.56 -17.42 7.08
CA ARG A 83 -2.59 -18.66 7.86
C ARG A 83 -1.53 -18.72 8.96
N HIS A 84 -0.37 -18.09 8.76
CA HIS A 84 0.77 -18.22 9.67
C HIS A 84 1.14 -16.95 10.44
N ALA A 85 0.58 -15.80 10.06
CA ALA A 85 0.81 -14.52 10.72
C ALA A 85 0.48 -14.59 12.22
N ARG A 86 1.36 -14.03 13.05
CA ARG A 86 1.24 -14.03 14.52
C ARG A 86 0.46 -12.84 15.06
N SER A 87 0.25 -11.82 14.25
CA SER A 87 -0.45 -10.59 14.63
C SER A 87 -1.28 -10.04 13.48
N PHE A 88 -2.14 -9.06 13.78
CA PHE A 88 -2.82 -8.28 12.76
C PHE A 88 -1.82 -7.46 11.92
N ASP A 89 -0.83 -6.85 12.58
CA ASP A 89 0.18 -6.03 11.92
C ASP A 89 0.97 -6.82 10.86
N ASP A 90 1.23 -8.11 11.11
CA ASP A 90 1.87 -9.00 10.13
C ASP A 90 1.01 -9.21 8.86
N LYS A 91 -0.31 -9.10 8.96
CA LYS A 91 -1.25 -9.30 7.85
C LYS A 91 -1.43 -8.06 6.98
N LEU A 92 -0.98 -6.89 7.44
CA LEU A 92 -1.23 -5.62 6.77
C LEU A 92 -0.68 -5.57 5.34
N ASN A 93 0.55 -6.06 5.12
CA ASN A 93 1.12 -6.12 3.78
C ASN A 93 0.32 -7.08 2.88
N ALA A 94 -0.10 -8.23 3.40
CA ALA A 94 -0.90 -9.20 2.64
C ALA A 94 -2.27 -8.60 2.24
N HIS A 95 -2.93 -7.87 3.14
CA HIS A 95 -4.15 -7.12 2.82
C HIS A 95 -3.91 -6.07 1.74
N TYR A 96 -2.83 -5.30 1.85
CA TYR A 96 -2.48 -4.25 0.87
C TYR A 96 -2.27 -4.84 -0.53
N VAL A 97 -1.47 -5.91 -0.62
CA VAL A 97 -1.15 -6.57 -1.91
C VAL A 97 -2.40 -7.19 -2.53
N MET A 98 -3.25 -7.84 -1.73
CA MET A 98 -4.53 -8.39 -2.19
C MET A 98 -5.46 -7.30 -2.73
N MET A 99 -5.59 -6.18 -2.01
CA MET A 99 -6.38 -5.03 -2.44
C MET A 99 -5.87 -4.50 -3.79
N CYS A 100 -4.56 -4.29 -3.92
CA CYS A 100 -3.95 -3.82 -5.17
C CYS A 100 -4.19 -4.81 -6.32
N SER A 101 -4.07 -6.11 -6.07
CA SER A 101 -4.33 -7.13 -7.08
C SER A 101 -5.78 -7.13 -7.55
N ARG A 102 -6.75 -6.94 -6.64
CA ARG A 102 -8.18 -6.88 -6.98
C ARG A 102 -8.55 -5.62 -7.75
N ALA A 103 -7.94 -4.49 -7.40
CA ALA A 103 -8.07 -3.26 -8.16
C ALA A 103 -7.60 -3.42 -9.61
N LEU A 104 -6.55 -4.22 -9.86
CA LEU A 104 -6.09 -4.55 -11.22
C LEU A 104 -7.05 -5.49 -11.98
N THR A 105 -7.95 -6.20 -11.29
CA THR A 105 -8.79 -7.25 -11.88
C THR A 105 -10.28 -6.95 -11.71
N SER A 106 -10.81 -5.87 -12.31
CA SER A 106 -12.26 -5.55 -12.40
C SER A 106 -13.10 -5.69 -11.11
N GLN A 107 -12.46 -5.76 -9.93
CA GLN A 107 -13.06 -6.00 -8.62
C GLN A 107 -12.82 -4.79 -7.71
N VAL A 108 -12.86 -3.60 -8.30
CA VAL A 108 -12.45 -2.34 -7.67
C VAL A 108 -13.31 -2.05 -6.43
N LEU A 109 -14.63 -2.25 -6.49
CA LEU A 109 -15.52 -2.06 -5.34
C LEU A 109 -15.16 -2.96 -4.14
N GLN A 110 -14.84 -4.24 -4.38
CA GLN A 110 -14.43 -5.15 -3.31
C GLN A 110 -13.06 -4.77 -2.72
N ALA A 111 -12.16 -4.26 -3.57
CA ALA A 111 -10.88 -3.73 -3.12
C ALA A 111 -11.08 -2.49 -2.24
N LEU A 112 -11.98 -1.59 -2.65
CA LEU A 112 -12.32 -0.36 -1.95
C LEU A 112 -12.89 -0.66 -0.56
N GLU A 113 -13.95 -1.47 -0.50
CA GLU A 113 -14.61 -1.84 0.75
C GLU A 113 -13.61 -2.47 1.72
N LYS A 114 -12.75 -3.37 1.23
CA LYS A 114 -11.74 -4.01 2.08
C LYS A 114 -10.66 -3.04 2.54
N GLY A 115 -10.24 -2.11 1.68
CA GLY A 115 -9.26 -1.08 2.03
C GLY A 115 -9.78 -0.15 3.13
N LEU A 116 -11.03 0.29 3.02
CA LEU A 116 -11.70 1.13 4.03
C LEU A 116 -11.86 0.39 5.37
N GLN A 117 -12.25 -0.88 5.34
CA GLN A 117 -12.29 -1.71 6.56
C GLN A 117 -10.92 -1.79 7.25
N ILE A 118 -9.83 -1.96 6.50
CA ILE A 118 -8.48 -2.03 7.07
C ILE A 118 -8.05 -0.67 7.62
N LEU A 119 -8.39 0.44 6.97
CA LEU A 119 -8.11 1.78 7.49
C LEU A 119 -8.82 2.04 8.81
N SER A 120 -10.09 1.65 8.94
CA SER A 120 -10.82 1.74 10.22
C SER A 120 -10.14 0.91 11.32
N LEU A 121 -9.66 -0.30 11.01
CA LEU A 121 -8.88 -1.12 11.95
C LEU A 121 -7.52 -0.51 12.33
N LEU A 122 -6.98 0.39 11.50
CA LEU A 122 -5.78 1.19 11.80
C LEU A 122 -6.09 2.48 12.57
N GLY A 123 -7.37 2.76 12.85
CA GLY A 123 -7.84 3.97 13.51
C GLY A 123 -8.00 5.17 12.57
N GLU A 124 -8.06 4.93 11.26
CA GLU A 124 -8.26 5.94 10.22
C GLU A 124 -9.65 5.75 9.61
N ASP A 125 -10.67 6.35 10.23
CA ASP A 125 -12.03 6.29 9.71
C ASP A 125 -12.20 7.27 8.55
N VAL A 126 -12.45 6.74 7.35
CA VAL A 126 -12.80 7.51 6.16
C VAL A 126 -14.32 7.46 6.01
N PRO A 127 -15.02 8.59 6.03
CA PRO A 127 -16.48 8.60 5.85
C PRO A 127 -16.86 8.11 4.44
N ASP A 128 -17.84 7.21 4.34
CA ASP A 128 -18.33 6.70 3.05
C ASP A 128 -19.03 7.77 2.20
N ASN A 129 -19.64 8.79 2.84
CA ASN A 129 -20.33 9.87 2.15
C ASN A 129 -20.30 11.18 2.98
N PRO A 130 -19.15 11.88 3.03
CA PRO A 130 -19.05 13.14 3.75
C PRO A 130 -19.86 14.23 3.04
N SER A 131 -20.50 15.11 3.81
CA SER A 131 -21.16 16.28 3.23
C SER A 131 -20.12 17.22 2.60
N GLN A 132 -20.50 17.96 1.54
CA GLN A 132 -19.59 18.92 0.89
C GLN A 132 -19.02 19.95 1.88
N ASN A 133 -19.84 20.43 2.82
CA ASN A 133 -19.40 21.37 3.85
C ASN A 133 -18.32 20.75 4.76
N THR A 134 -18.49 19.48 5.15
CA THR A 134 -17.48 18.74 5.93
C THR A 134 -16.16 18.62 5.17
N LEU A 135 -16.21 18.32 3.87
CA LEU A 135 -15.03 18.25 3.01
C LEU A 135 -14.33 19.61 2.93
N ASP A 136 -15.07 20.68 2.64
CA ASP A 136 -14.52 22.03 2.50
C ASP A 136 -13.86 22.51 3.80
N GLN A 137 -14.46 22.18 4.94
CA GLN A 137 -13.89 22.47 6.26
C GLN A 137 -12.58 21.70 6.49
N GLN A 138 -12.55 20.40 6.22
CA GLN A 138 -11.33 19.58 6.38
C GLN A 138 -10.20 20.06 5.46
N VAL A 139 -10.51 20.33 4.19
CA VAL A 139 -9.53 20.86 3.22
C VAL A 139 -8.99 22.20 3.71
N SER A 140 -9.85 23.09 4.20
CA SER A 140 -9.43 24.39 4.74
C SER A 140 -8.51 24.25 5.95
N GLN A 141 -8.81 23.34 6.88
CA GLN A 141 -7.97 23.05 8.04
C GLN A 141 -6.60 22.50 7.62
N ILE A 142 -6.58 21.53 6.70
CA ILE A 142 -5.33 20.95 6.17
C ILE A 142 -4.48 22.03 5.49
N LEU A 143 -5.09 22.88 4.65
CA LEU A 143 -4.39 23.97 3.98
C LEU A 143 -3.85 25.01 4.96
N ALA A 144 -4.56 25.30 6.05
CA ALA A 144 -4.08 26.20 7.10
C ALA A 144 -2.83 25.64 7.81
N ILE A 145 -2.85 24.33 8.14
CA ILE A 145 -1.69 23.64 8.71
C ILE A 145 -0.50 23.68 7.75
N ILE A 146 -0.72 23.30 6.48
CA ILE A 146 0.35 23.26 5.47
C ILE A 146 0.95 24.65 5.24
N LYS A 147 0.12 25.71 5.17
CA LYS A 147 0.60 27.09 5.01
C LYS A 147 1.46 27.57 6.19
N GLY A 148 1.22 27.03 7.39
CA GLY A 148 2.02 27.30 8.58
C GLY A 148 3.38 26.62 8.59
N ILE A 149 3.65 25.68 7.68
CA ILE A 149 4.89 24.91 7.60
C ILE A 149 5.74 25.48 6.46
N SER A 150 6.91 26.06 6.79
CA SER A 150 7.85 26.49 5.76
C SER A 150 8.46 25.29 5.04
N LYS A 151 8.95 25.50 3.80
CA LYS A 151 9.62 24.45 3.03
C LYS A 151 10.85 23.90 3.77
N GLU A 152 11.62 24.76 4.41
CA GLU A 152 12.82 24.41 5.18
C GLU A 152 12.46 23.57 6.40
N THR A 153 11.35 23.92 7.07
CA THR A 153 10.82 23.15 8.19
C THR A 153 10.34 21.77 7.71
N MET A 154 9.65 21.71 6.57
CA MET A 154 9.18 20.46 5.98
C MET A 154 10.33 19.53 5.61
N MET A 155 11.43 20.07 5.07
CA MET A 155 12.63 19.29 4.72
C MET A 155 13.42 18.82 5.95
N SER A 156 13.28 19.49 7.10
CA SER A 156 13.92 19.09 8.36
C SER A 156 13.07 18.12 9.19
N TYR A 157 11.83 17.82 8.78
CA TYR A 157 11.02 16.82 9.47
C TYR A 157 11.64 15.42 9.39
N ARG A 158 11.60 14.74 10.53
CA ARG A 158 11.97 13.33 10.61
C ARG A 158 11.01 12.49 9.77
N SER A 159 11.55 11.48 9.09
CA SER A 159 10.72 10.46 8.45
C SER A 159 9.77 9.79 9.45
N MET A 160 8.54 9.55 9.02
CA MET A 160 7.54 8.82 9.79
C MET A 160 8.06 7.43 10.15
N THR A 161 8.02 7.08 11.43
CA THR A 161 8.53 5.80 11.95
C THR A 161 7.43 4.86 12.44
N ASP A 162 6.22 5.38 12.64
CA ASP A 162 5.06 4.56 12.99
C ASP A 162 4.64 3.70 11.80
N MET A 163 4.78 2.39 11.95
CA MET A 163 4.49 1.41 10.90
C MET A 163 3.01 1.41 10.51
N ARG A 164 2.09 1.60 11.46
CA ARG A 164 0.65 1.61 11.19
C ARG A 164 0.27 2.84 10.39
N LYS A 165 0.82 4.02 10.71
CA LYS A 165 0.64 5.24 9.92
C LYS A 165 1.24 5.12 8.52
N LEU A 166 2.45 4.53 8.40
CA LEU A 166 3.06 4.26 7.10
C LEU A 166 2.20 3.34 6.23
N ILE A 167 1.63 2.28 6.81
CA ILE A 167 0.72 1.38 6.09
C ILE A 167 -0.58 2.10 5.74
N ALA A 168 -1.18 2.84 6.67
CA ALA A 168 -2.42 3.58 6.41
C ALA A 168 -2.26 4.54 5.22
N MET A 169 -1.15 5.30 5.17
CA MET A 169 -0.84 6.16 4.02
C MET A 169 -0.75 5.38 2.71
N ARG A 170 -0.18 4.17 2.72
CA ARG A 170 -0.11 3.33 1.51
C ARG A 170 -1.51 2.90 1.04
N PHE A 171 -2.38 2.50 1.96
CA PHE A 171 -3.78 2.17 1.64
C PHE A 171 -4.51 3.39 1.05
N LEU A 172 -4.46 4.54 1.72
CA LEU A 172 -5.08 5.79 1.26
C LEU A 172 -4.60 6.18 -0.15
N ALA A 173 -3.29 6.17 -0.39
CA ALA A 173 -2.71 6.52 -1.69
C ALA A 173 -3.19 5.60 -2.82
N LYS A 174 -3.39 4.30 -2.52
CA LYS A 174 -3.88 3.36 -3.53
C LYS A 174 -5.38 3.49 -3.76
N LEU A 175 -6.18 3.71 -2.72
CA LEU A 175 -7.63 3.93 -2.85
C LEU A 175 -7.94 5.16 -3.71
N GLN A 176 -7.16 6.24 -3.56
CA GLN A 176 -7.28 7.44 -4.42
C GLN A 176 -7.19 7.09 -5.92
N VAL A 177 -6.27 6.21 -6.30
CA VAL A 177 -6.12 5.79 -7.70
C VAL A 177 -7.32 4.98 -8.17
N CYS A 178 -7.86 4.09 -7.33
CA CYS A 178 -9.04 3.28 -7.64
C CYS A 178 -10.29 4.15 -7.88
N PHE A 179 -10.49 5.22 -7.10
CA PHE A 179 -11.62 6.14 -7.30
C PHE A 179 -11.59 6.89 -8.65
N HIS A 180 -10.41 7.09 -9.25
CA HIS A 180 -10.30 7.76 -10.55
C HIS A 180 -10.52 6.82 -11.74
N GLU A 181 -10.44 5.51 -11.55
CA GLU A 181 -10.65 4.52 -12.63
C GLU A 181 -12.14 4.16 -12.81
N ASP A 182 -12.98 4.41 -11.81
CA ASP A 182 -14.43 4.16 -11.82
C ASP A 182 -15.27 5.38 -12.31
N ALA A 183 -14.64 6.52 -12.63
CA ALA A 183 -15.29 7.78 -13.04
C ALA A 183 -15.03 8.14 -14.51
#